data_AF-A0A6P0Q2D0-F1
#
_entry.id   AF-A0A6P0Q2D0-F1
#
_cell.length_a   1.000
_cell.length_b   1.000
_cell.length_c   1.000
_cell.angle_alpha   90.00
_cell.angle_beta   90.00
_cell.angle_gamma   90.00
#
_symmetry.space_group_name_H-M   'P 1'
#
loop_
_entity.id
_entity.type
_entity.pdbx_description
1 polymer ?
#
loop_
_entity_poly.entity_id
_entity_poly.type
_entity_poly.pdbx_seq_one_letter_code
_entity_poly.pdbx_strand_id
1 'polypeptide(L)'
;METQPDSNLTDSNLTDSNLTEIPSGETWNYEATVAKVETIIRQIETGELALADVFDQFSAAVEYLHECEYFLDQRQQQMDLLIETLSDDSDF
;
A
#
# COMPACT_ATOMS: atom_id res chain seq x y z
N MET A 1 43.34 8.10 45.22
CA MET A 1 42.37 6.99 45.29
C MET A 1 41.08 7.54 44.74
N GLU A 2 40.88 7.39 43.45
CA GLU A 2 39.63 7.77 42.78
C GLU A 2 39.22 6.56 41.93
N THR A 3 38.04 6.06 42.23
CA THR A 3 37.43 4.85 41.70
C THR A 3 36.65 5.16 40.43
N GLN A 4 36.77 4.25 39.46
CA GLN A 4 35.95 4.18 38.25
C GLN A 4 34.61 3.43 38.54
N PRO A 5 33.67 3.30 37.58
CA PRO A 5 32.38 3.99 37.55
C PRO A 5 31.17 3.08 37.85
N ASP A 6 30.03 3.67 38.26
CA ASP A 6 28.73 3.00 38.28
C ASP A 6 27.81 3.50 37.15
N SER A 7 27.07 2.54 36.64
CA SER A 7 26.25 2.43 35.43
C SER A 7 24.90 3.18 35.42
N ASN A 8 24.37 3.34 34.19
CA ASN A 8 22.96 3.53 33.79
C ASN A 8 22.32 4.91 34.12
N LEU A 9 21.47 5.54 33.31
CA LEU A 9 20.61 5.10 32.21
C LEU A 9 20.68 6.10 31.04
N THR A 10 20.88 5.61 29.82
CA THR A 10 20.51 6.35 28.60
C THR A 10 19.09 5.97 28.23
N ASP A 11 18.14 6.87 28.47
CA ASP A 11 16.78 6.75 27.95
C ASP A 11 16.78 6.87 26.42
N SER A 12 16.41 5.76 25.79
CA SER A 12 15.52 5.69 24.63
C SER A 12 15.82 6.64 23.46
N ASN A 13 16.78 6.23 22.62
CA ASN A 13 16.79 6.64 21.22
C ASN A 13 16.62 5.39 20.33
N LEU A 14 15.39 4.93 20.24
CA LEU A 14 14.91 4.08 19.15
C LEU A 14 13.92 4.94 18.37
N THR A 15 14.49 5.90 17.64
CA THR A 15 13.80 6.46 16.49
C THR A 15 13.72 5.34 15.47
N ASP A 16 12.51 4.78 15.36
CA ASP A 16 12.12 3.76 14.39
C ASP A 16 12.12 4.39 12.98
N SER A 17 13.32 4.72 12.51
CA SER A 17 13.58 5.50 11.30
C SER A 17 13.51 4.66 10.02
N ASN A 18 12.87 3.49 10.04
CA ASN A 18 12.65 2.68 8.84
C ASN A 18 11.18 2.46 8.46
N LEU A 19 10.22 3.14 9.11
CA LEU A 19 8.83 3.17 8.65
C LEU A 19 8.48 4.43 7.82
N THR A 20 9.49 5.19 7.41
CA THR A 20 9.29 6.48 6.73
C THR A 20 10.10 6.52 5.45
N GLU A 21 9.49 6.04 4.37
CA GLU A 21 9.53 6.66 3.04
C GLU A 21 8.88 5.68 2.06
N ILE A 22 7.54 5.74 1.93
CA ILE A 22 6.93 5.34 0.67
C ILE A 22 7.15 6.53 -0.27
N PRO A 23 7.99 6.41 -1.31
CA PRO A 23 8.27 7.51 -2.21
C PRO A 23 7.00 7.85 -2.99
N SER A 24 6.35 8.94 -2.60
CA SER A 24 5.36 9.65 -3.40
C SER A 24 6.07 10.42 -4.52
N GLY A 25 6.67 9.68 -5.46
CA GLY A 25 6.81 10.19 -6.82
C GLY A 25 5.42 10.44 -7.41
N GLU A 26 5.33 11.09 -8.57
CA GLU A 26 4.10 11.14 -9.39
C GLU A 26 3.77 9.72 -9.91
N THR A 27 3.48 8.84 -8.97
CA THR A 27 3.37 7.40 -9.06
C THR A 27 1.90 7.09 -8.82
N TRP A 28 1.33 6.28 -9.69
CA TRP A 28 -0.04 5.78 -9.62
C TRP A 28 -0.58 5.57 -8.19
N ASN A 29 -1.85 5.94 -7.94
CA ASN A 29 -2.49 5.86 -6.63
C ASN A 29 -3.69 4.91 -6.65
N TYR A 30 -3.70 3.94 -5.73
CA TYR A 30 -4.74 2.91 -5.63
C TYR A 30 -6.13 3.51 -5.42
N GLU A 31 -6.32 4.36 -4.40
CA GLU A 31 -7.64 4.91 -4.06
C GLU A 31 -8.20 5.81 -5.17
N ALA A 32 -7.33 6.58 -5.82
CA ALA A 32 -7.73 7.39 -6.98
C ALA A 32 -8.17 6.51 -8.15
N THR A 33 -7.56 5.34 -8.35
CA THR A 33 -7.91 4.40 -9.42
C THR A 33 -9.20 3.65 -9.11
N VAL A 34 -9.42 3.25 -7.85
CA VAL A 34 -10.71 2.74 -7.38
C VAL A 34 -11.83 3.76 -7.62
N ALA A 35 -11.61 5.04 -7.29
CA ALA A 35 -12.60 6.09 -7.53
C ALA A 35 -12.96 6.27 -9.02
N LYS A 36 -12.01 6.02 -9.94
CA LYS A 36 -12.29 5.99 -11.39
C LYS A 36 -13.18 4.80 -11.75
N VAL A 37 -12.88 3.60 -11.26
CA VAL A 37 -13.70 2.39 -11.48
C VAL A 37 -15.13 2.61 -11.00
N GLU A 38 -15.31 3.11 -9.77
CA GLU A 38 -16.65 3.40 -9.24
C GLU A 38 -17.41 4.42 -10.09
N THR A 39 -16.71 5.43 -10.62
CA THR A 39 -17.32 6.44 -11.49
C THR A 39 -17.83 5.82 -12.78
N ILE A 40 -17.03 4.93 -13.37
CA ILE A 40 -17.42 4.17 -14.57
C ILE A 40 -18.64 3.30 -14.28
N ILE A 41 -18.63 2.54 -13.19
CA ILE A 41 -19.75 1.66 -12.81
C ILE A 41 -21.03 2.47 -12.64
N ARG A 42 -20.97 3.59 -11.89
CA ARG A 42 -22.12 4.49 -11.72
C ARG A 42 -22.66 5.00 -13.05
N GLN A 43 -21.77 5.33 -14.00
CA GLN A 43 -22.18 5.81 -15.33
C GLN A 43 -22.82 4.72 -16.18
N ILE A 44 -22.35 3.48 -16.09
CA ILE A 44 -22.96 2.33 -16.79
C ILE A 44 -24.34 2.02 -16.19
N GLU A 45 -24.48 2.08 -14.87
CA GLU A 45 -25.71 1.79 -14.14
C GLU A 45 -26.85 2.78 -14.41
N THR A 46 -26.56 3.99 -14.93
CA THR A 46 -27.62 4.92 -15.34
C THR A 46 -28.44 4.39 -16.51
N GLY A 47 -27.85 3.53 -17.35
CA GLY A 47 -28.45 3.05 -18.59
C GLY A 47 -28.59 4.11 -19.68
N GLU A 48 -27.92 5.27 -19.54
CA GLU A 48 -28.02 6.39 -20.49
C GLU A 48 -26.94 6.36 -21.59
N LEU A 49 -25.92 5.51 -21.42
CA LEU A 49 -24.83 5.36 -22.40
C LEU A 49 -25.30 4.59 -23.64
N ALA A 50 -24.78 4.97 -24.81
CA ALA A 50 -24.91 4.12 -25.98
C ALA A 50 -24.14 2.80 -25.76
N LEU A 51 -24.58 1.73 -26.40
CA LEU A 51 -23.96 0.41 -26.21
C LEU A 51 -22.45 0.41 -26.54
N ALA A 52 -22.02 1.14 -27.56
CA ALA A 52 -20.60 1.29 -27.88
C ALA A 52 -19.82 1.94 -26.72
N ASP A 53 -20.37 3.02 -26.15
CA ASP A 53 -19.75 3.71 -25.01
C ASP A 53 -19.70 2.82 -23.77
N VAL A 54 -20.71 1.97 -23.55
CA VAL A 54 -20.69 0.97 -22.46
C VAL A 54 -19.50 0.03 -22.60
N PHE A 55 -19.19 -0.45 -23.82
CA PHE A 55 -18.03 -1.31 -24.05
C PHE A 55 -16.71 -0.59 -23.78
N ASP A 56 -16.58 0.67 -24.22
CA ASP A 56 -15.38 1.47 -24.00
C ASP A 56 -15.15 1.73 -22.51
N GLN A 57 -16.20 2.15 -21.79
CA GLN A 57 -16.15 2.36 -20.34
C GLN A 57 -15.83 1.07 -19.59
N PHE A 58 -16.49 -0.04 -19.94
CA PHE A 58 -16.25 -1.33 -19.31
C PHE A 58 -14.80 -1.82 -19.53
N SER A 59 -14.26 -1.65 -20.73
CA SER A 59 -12.86 -2.00 -21.04
C SER A 59 -11.88 -1.20 -20.19
N ALA A 60 -12.10 0.12 -20.06
CA ALA A 60 -11.28 0.97 -19.21
C ALA A 60 -11.38 0.56 -17.72
N ALA A 61 -12.56 0.18 -17.24
CA ALA A 61 -12.73 -0.30 -15.87
C ALA A 61 -11.96 -1.61 -15.61
N VAL A 62 -11.93 -2.53 -16.59
CA VAL A 62 -11.14 -3.76 -16.50
C VAL A 62 -9.65 -3.46 -16.40
N GLU A 63 -9.13 -2.53 -17.20
CA GLU A 63 -7.72 -2.11 -17.13
C GLU A 63 -7.37 -1.55 -15.75
N TYR A 64 -8.18 -0.65 -15.21
CA TYR A 64 -7.99 -0.10 -13.86
C TYR A 64 -8.08 -1.17 -12.76
N LEU A 65 -8.96 -2.16 -12.91
CA LEU A 65 -9.06 -3.26 -11.95
C LEU A 65 -7.80 -4.13 -11.95
N HIS A 66 -7.18 -4.37 -13.10
CA HIS A 66 -5.89 -5.06 -13.16
C HIS A 66 -4.76 -4.27 -12.51
N GLU A 67 -4.75 -2.95 -12.65
CA GLU A 67 -3.78 -2.10 -11.93
C GLU A 67 -3.96 -2.20 -10.41
N CYS A 68 -5.22 -2.18 -9.95
CA CYS A 68 -5.56 -2.37 -8.53
C CYS A 68 -5.11 -3.74 -8.01
N GLU A 69 -5.40 -4.81 -8.74
CA GLU A 69 -5.00 -6.18 -8.40
C GLU A 69 -3.48 -6.31 -8.30
N TYR A 70 -2.76 -5.84 -9.31
CA TYR A 70 -1.29 -5.86 -9.33
C TYR A 70 -0.67 -5.14 -8.14
N PHE A 71 -1.26 -4.03 -7.71
CA PHE A 71 -0.81 -3.30 -6.53
C PHE A 71 -1.09 -4.08 -5.24
N LEU A 72 -2.30 -4.63 -5.09
CA LEU A 72 -2.67 -5.39 -3.88
C LEU A 72 -1.79 -6.64 -3.72
N ASP A 73 -1.49 -7.35 -4.80
CA ASP A 73 -0.61 -8.51 -4.79
C ASP A 73 0.80 -8.16 -4.28
N GLN A 74 1.37 -7.04 -4.74
CA GLN A 74 2.67 -6.58 -4.24
C GLN A 74 2.64 -6.24 -2.76
N ARG A 75 1.57 -5.58 -2.29
CA ARG A 75 1.44 -5.20 -0.88
C ARG A 75 1.20 -6.40 0.02
N GLN A 76 0.50 -7.42 -0.47
CA GLN A 76 0.34 -8.69 0.23
C GLN A 76 1.70 -9.39 0.41
N GLN A 77 2.48 -9.54 -0.66
CA GLN A 77 3.81 -10.16 -0.59
C GLN A 77 4.75 -9.42 0.38
N GLN A 78 4.68 -8.08 0.39
CA GLN A 78 5.46 -7.28 1.35
C GLN A 78 5.02 -7.53 2.80
N MET A 79 3.71 -7.69 3.04
CA MET A 79 3.19 -8.02 4.36
C MET A 79 3.65 -9.41 4.82
N ASP A 80 3.59 -10.40 3.93
CA ASP A 80 4.00 -11.78 4.23
C ASP A 80 5.48 -11.83 4.67
N LEU A 81 6.37 -11.13 3.96
CA LEU A 81 7.79 -11.03 4.32
C LEU A 81 8.03 -10.39 5.69
N LEU A 82 7.26 -9.35 6.03
CA LEU A 82 7.35 -8.69 7.34
C LEU A 82 6.92 -9.63 8.46
N ILE A 83 5.88 -10.44 8.25
CA ILE A 83 5.41 -11.44 9.22
C ILE A 83 6.45 -12.55 9.40
N GLU A 84 7.06 -13.01 8.31
CA GLU A 84 8.13 -14.02 8.35
C GLU A 84 9.31 -13.52 9.19
N THR A 85 9.74 -12.28 8.95
CA THR A 85 10.86 -11.65 9.68
C THR A 85 10.56 -11.52 11.19
N LEU A 86 9.33 -11.11 11.55
CA LEU A 86 8.93 -10.99 12.95
C LEU A 86 8.87 -12.36 13.67
N SER A 87 8.52 -13.41 12.94
CA SER A 87 8.43 -14.77 13.49
C SER A 87 9.82 -15.34 13.75
N ASP A 88 10.75 -15.16 12.80
CA ASP A 88 12.15 -15.58 12.94
C ASP A 88 12.86 -14.89 14.13
N ASP A 89 12.55 -13.62 14.41
CA ASP A 89 13.11 -12.90 15.55
C ASP A 89 12.55 -13.36 16.91
N SER A 90 11.38 -14.00 16.93
CA SER A 90 10.69 -14.44 18.15
C SER A 90 11.09 -15.85 18.64
N ASP A 91 11.77 -16.62 17.78
CA ASP A 91 12.25 -17.97 18.07
C ASP A 91 13.67 -18.01 18.70
N PHE A 92 14.22 -16.85 19.10
CA PHE A 92 15.52 -16.70 19.79
C PHE A 92 15.41 -16.27 21.26
#